data_AF-A0A925SY99-F1
#
_entry.id   AF-A0A925SY99-F1
#
_cell.length_a   1.000
_cell.length_b   1.000
_cell.length_c   1.000
_cell.angle_alpha   90.00
_cell.angle_beta   90.00
_cell.angle_gamma   90.00
#
_symmetry.space_group_name_H-M   'P 1'
#
loop_
_entity.id
_entity.type
_entity.pdbx_description
1 polymer ?
#
loop_
_entity_poly.entity_id
_entity_poly.type
_entity_poly.pdbx_seq_one_letter_code
_entity_poly.pdbx_strand_id
1 'polypeptide(L)'
;MFFLSKFSVALVLLAPLLAVAPRATAEPGYNSRMTTLLQDIPSAAVAASHALKQSRYAADFAATSLWQVERFFEDNSSNGKPRGDLARDTGKRLFAIGCYVGEVVRRTRGGEWRADD
;
A
#
# COMPACT_ATOMS: atom_id res chain seq x y z
N MET A 1 7.41 16.50 49.76
CA MET A 1 6.81 17.81 49.43
C MET A 1 7.93 18.83 49.35
N PHE A 2 8.44 19.13 48.15
CA PHE A 2 9.37 20.24 47.92
C PHE A 2 8.97 20.95 46.63
N PHE A 3 8.81 22.26 46.76
CA PHE A 3 8.20 23.20 45.84
C PHE A 3 9.31 23.96 45.08
N LEU A 4 8.95 24.45 43.88
CA LEU A 4 9.81 25.05 42.86
C LEU A 4 10.66 26.24 43.34
N SER A 5 11.84 26.41 42.72
CA SER A 5 12.56 27.69 42.68
C SER A 5 13.07 28.00 41.27
N LYS A 6 12.36 28.94 40.63
CA LYS A 6 12.85 30.01 39.74
C LYS A 6 13.64 29.63 38.48
N PHE A 7 12.93 29.59 37.35
CA PHE A 7 13.50 29.78 36.01
C PHE A 7 13.92 31.24 35.82
N SER A 8 15.21 31.46 35.57
CA SER A 8 15.73 32.74 35.12
C SER A 8 15.99 32.66 33.62
N VAL A 9 15.29 33.52 32.88
CA VAL A 9 15.50 33.77 31.46
C VAL A 9 16.84 34.49 31.29
N ALA A 10 17.74 33.97 30.45
CA ALA A 10 18.73 34.79 29.76
C ALA A 10 19.36 34.05 28.57
N LEU A 11 19.43 34.82 27.47
CA LEU A 11 20.54 34.87 26.51
C LEU A 11 20.45 34.04 25.23
N VAL A 12 19.78 34.68 24.27
CA VAL A 12 20.05 34.64 22.83
C VAL A 12 21.55 34.64 22.55
N LEU A 13 22.04 33.60 21.87
CA LEU A 13 23.35 33.59 21.23
C LEU A 13 23.20 33.38 19.73
N LEU A 14 23.66 34.40 19.02
CA LEU A 14 23.82 34.59 17.59
C LEU A 14 24.67 33.46 16.97
N ALA A 15 24.10 32.67 16.05
CA ALA A 15 24.85 31.75 15.20
C ALA A 15 25.11 32.41 13.82
N PRO A 16 26.32 32.29 13.24
CA PRO A 16 26.71 33.07 12.08
C PRO A 16 26.20 32.49 10.77
N LEU A 17 25.80 33.43 9.92
CA LEU A 17 25.57 33.33 8.48
C LEU A 17 26.82 32.77 7.78
N LEU A 18 26.77 31.55 7.24
CA LEU A 18 27.67 31.10 6.16
C LEU A 18 27.04 29.93 5.38
N ALA A 19 26.69 30.24 4.14
CA ALA A 19 26.68 29.37 2.96
C ALA A 19 25.87 28.05 3.02
N VAL A 20 24.56 28.13 2.83
CA VAL A 20 23.84 27.13 2.03
C VAL A 20 23.72 27.69 0.63
N ALA A 21 24.63 27.26 -0.26
CA ALA A 21 24.39 27.33 -1.69
C ALA A 21 23.10 26.54 -2.00
N PRO A 22 22.22 27.01 -2.88
CA PRO A 22 21.13 26.18 -3.36
C PRO A 22 21.77 25.01 -4.10
N ARG A 23 21.83 23.85 -3.43
CA ARG A 23 22.01 22.59 -4.15
C ARG A 23 20.74 22.48 -4.97
N ALA A 24 20.83 22.79 -6.26
CA ALA A 24 19.91 22.29 -7.25
C ALA A 24 20.08 20.77 -7.26
N THR A 25 19.58 20.10 -6.23
CA THR A 25 19.15 18.72 -6.36
C THR A 25 17.95 18.84 -7.28
N ALA A 26 18.17 18.53 -8.56
CA ALA A 26 17.10 17.96 -9.34
C ALA A 26 16.53 16.84 -8.47
N GLU A 27 15.41 17.10 -7.82
CA GLU A 27 14.48 16.06 -7.45
C GLU A 27 14.41 15.19 -8.69
N PRO A 28 14.70 13.88 -8.63
CA PRO A 28 14.35 13.01 -9.73
C PRO A 28 12.84 13.16 -9.84
N GLY A 29 12.42 14.04 -10.76
CA GLY A 29 11.04 14.29 -11.08
C GLY A 29 10.46 12.91 -11.22
N TYR A 30 9.42 12.64 -10.44
CA TYR A 30 8.68 11.39 -10.47
C TYR A 30 8.46 11.07 -11.94
N ASN A 31 9.31 10.19 -12.47
CA ASN A 31 9.13 9.58 -13.76
C ASN A 31 7.98 8.62 -13.49
N SER A 32 6.76 9.15 -13.37
CA SER A 32 5.54 8.42 -13.71
C SER A 32 5.74 8.02 -15.16
N ARG A 33 6.48 6.94 -15.38
CA ARG A 33 6.18 6.05 -16.47
C ARG A 33 4.71 5.70 -16.24
N MET A 34 3.83 6.24 -17.07
CA MET A 34 2.44 5.78 -17.11
C MET A 34 2.53 4.30 -17.50
N THR A 35 2.60 3.44 -16.50
CA THR A 35 2.51 2.01 -16.68
C THR A 35 1.07 1.73 -17.07
N THR A 36 0.89 0.87 -18.07
CA THR A 36 -0.47 0.48 -18.46
C THR A 36 -1.06 -0.44 -17.41
N LEU A 37 -2.38 -0.52 -17.31
CA LEU A 37 -3.06 -1.45 -16.42
C LEU A 37 -2.59 -2.89 -16.65
N LEU A 38 -2.31 -3.27 -17.90
CA LEU A 38 -1.75 -4.59 -18.24
C LEU A 38 -0.38 -4.85 -17.58
N GLN A 39 0.44 -3.82 -17.39
CA GLN A 39 1.73 -3.92 -16.70
C GLN A 39 1.58 -3.96 -15.18
N ASP A 40 0.56 -3.30 -14.64
CA ASP A 40 0.33 -3.19 -13.20
C ASP A 40 -0.32 -4.45 -12.61
N ILE A 41 -1.22 -5.10 -13.36
CA ILE A 41 -1.99 -6.26 -12.89
C ILE A 41 -1.11 -7.37 -12.28
N PRO A 42 -0.04 -7.86 -12.93
CA PRO A 42 0.80 -8.93 -12.35
C PRO A 42 1.44 -8.50 -11.03
N SER A 43 1.92 -7.25 -10.94
CA SER A 43 2.57 -6.72 -9.75
C SER A 43 1.56 -6.53 -8.60
N ALA A 44 0.37 -6.03 -8.91
CA ALA A 44 -0.72 -5.86 -7.95
C ALA A 44 -1.21 -7.21 -7.41
N ALA A 45 -1.32 -8.23 -8.27
CA ALA A 45 -1.69 -9.59 -7.87
C ALA A 45 -0.65 -10.21 -6.91
N VAL A 46 0.65 -10.04 -7.18
CA VAL A 46 1.72 -10.49 -6.28
C VAL A 46 1.67 -9.76 -4.95
N ALA A 47 1.46 -8.43 -4.97
CA ALA A 47 1.32 -7.64 -3.75
C ALA A 47 0.14 -8.11 -2.89
N ALA A 48 -1.01 -8.40 -3.50
CA ALA A 48 -2.17 -8.95 -2.80
C ALA A 48 -1.88 -10.34 -2.20
N SER A 49 -1.24 -11.25 -2.95
CA SER A 49 -0.80 -12.55 -2.42
C SER A 49 0.06 -12.40 -1.17
N HIS A 50 1.04 -11.49 -1.20
CA HIS A 50 1.93 -11.23 -0.07
C HIS A 50 1.16 -10.68 1.14
N ALA A 51 0.32 -9.67 0.92
CA ALA A 51 -0.47 -9.07 2.00
C ALA A 51 -1.44 -10.08 2.65
N LEU A 52 -2.13 -10.89 1.83
CA LEU A 52 -3.03 -11.94 2.33
C LEU A 52 -2.28 -12.99 3.16
N LYS A 53 -1.09 -13.44 2.69
CA LYS A 53 -0.24 -14.36 3.44
C LYS A 53 0.25 -13.79 4.76
N GLN A 54 0.60 -12.50 4.80
CA GLN A 54 0.97 -11.82 6.05
C GLN A 54 -0.19 -11.79 7.05
N SER A 55 -1.43 -11.66 6.55
CA SER A 55 -2.65 -11.78 7.36
C SER A 55 -3.13 -13.23 7.55
N ARG A 56 -2.28 -14.23 7.28
CA ARG A 56 -2.51 -15.69 7.47
C ARG A 56 -3.58 -16.31 6.56
N TYR A 57 -3.90 -15.68 5.44
CA TYR A 57 -4.71 -16.27 4.37
C TYR A 57 -3.80 -16.95 3.35
N ALA A 58 -4.05 -18.22 3.05
CA ALA A 58 -3.25 -18.98 2.09
C ALA A 58 -3.57 -18.53 0.64
N ALA A 59 -2.85 -17.53 0.16
CA ALA A 59 -2.97 -16.96 -1.18
C ALA A 59 -1.76 -17.34 -2.05
N ASP A 60 -1.76 -18.53 -2.63
CA ASP A 60 -0.63 -19.10 -3.40
C ASP A 60 -0.89 -19.25 -4.90
N PHE A 61 -1.94 -18.59 -5.39
CA PHE A 61 -2.44 -18.67 -6.76
C PHE A 61 -3.05 -20.02 -7.17
N ALA A 62 -3.24 -20.97 -6.25
CA ALA A 62 -4.07 -22.14 -6.52
C ALA A 62 -5.56 -21.76 -6.57
N ALA A 63 -6.36 -22.54 -7.32
CA ALA A 63 -7.82 -22.36 -7.35
C ALA A 63 -8.45 -22.41 -5.95
N THR A 64 -7.90 -23.25 -5.07
CA THR A 64 -8.32 -23.38 -3.67
C THR A 64 -8.07 -22.12 -2.84
N SER A 65 -7.13 -21.25 -3.21
CA SER A 65 -6.90 -19.98 -2.52
C SER A 65 -8.05 -18.98 -2.66
N LEU A 66 -8.96 -19.14 -3.62
CA LEU A 66 -10.10 -18.24 -3.76
C LEU A 66 -11.01 -18.28 -2.53
N TRP A 67 -11.09 -19.42 -1.85
CA TRP A 67 -11.78 -19.53 -0.56
C TRP A 67 -11.16 -18.65 0.52
N GLN A 68 -9.84 -18.46 0.49
CA GLN A 68 -9.14 -17.60 1.45
C GLN A 68 -9.38 -16.12 1.17
N VAL A 69 -9.58 -15.75 -0.10
CA VAL A 69 -10.00 -14.39 -0.48
C VAL A 69 -11.41 -14.10 0.04
N GLU A 70 -12.34 -15.04 -0.13
CA GLU A 70 -13.70 -14.91 0.42
C GLU A 70 -13.68 -14.74 1.94
N ARG A 71 -12.95 -15.61 2.65
CA ARG A 71 -12.78 -15.50 4.09
C ARG A 71 -12.18 -14.16 4.52
N PHE A 72 -11.22 -13.63 3.76
CA PHE A 72 -10.67 -12.30 4.04
C PHE A 72 -11.76 -11.21 3.98
N PHE A 73 -12.67 -11.27 3.00
CA PHE A 73 -13.80 -10.34 2.93
C PHE A 73 -14.79 -10.54 4.06
N GLU A 74 -15.09 -11.77 4.46
CA GLU A 74 -15.94 -12.07 5.62
C GLU A 74 -15.36 -11.48 6.91
N ASP A 75 -14.05 -11.67 7.14
CA ASP A 75 -13.35 -11.16 8.32
C ASP A 75 -13.19 -9.63 8.31
N ASN A 76 -13.09 -9.01 7.13
CA ASN A 76 -12.77 -7.58 6.95
C ASN A 76 -13.92 -6.75 6.34
N SER A 77 -15.15 -7.25 6.39
CA SER A 77 -16.32 -6.48 5.99
C SER A 77 -17.51 -6.81 6.89
N SER A 78 -18.52 -5.94 6.88
CA SER A 78 -19.78 -6.21 7.54
C SER A 78 -20.86 -5.32 6.98
N ASN A 79 -22.01 -5.92 6.68
CA ASN A 79 -23.12 -5.24 6.00
C ASN A 79 -22.67 -4.53 4.72
N GLY A 80 -21.78 -5.17 3.95
CA GLY A 80 -21.22 -4.63 2.71
C GLY A 80 -20.24 -3.46 2.89
N LYS A 81 -19.86 -3.12 4.13
CA LYS A 81 -18.91 -2.04 4.41
C LYS A 81 -17.53 -2.59 4.80
N PRO A 82 -16.43 -2.05 4.23
CA PRO A 82 -15.08 -2.38 4.64
C PRO A 82 -14.82 -2.14 6.13
N ARG A 83 -14.04 -3.02 6.75
CA ARG A 83 -13.52 -2.93 8.12
C ARG A 83 -12.07 -3.41 8.15
N GLY A 84 -11.40 -3.25 9.28
CA GLY A 84 -10.05 -3.79 9.50
C GLY A 84 -9.07 -3.42 8.40
N ASP A 85 -8.37 -4.42 7.87
CA ASP A 85 -7.37 -4.24 6.82
C ASP A 85 -7.97 -3.74 5.51
N LEU A 86 -9.22 -4.12 5.19
CA LEU A 86 -9.88 -3.71 3.96
C LEU A 86 -10.32 -2.23 3.97
N ALA A 87 -10.54 -1.62 5.14
CA ALA A 87 -10.98 -0.24 5.25
C ALA A 87 -9.89 0.80 4.91
N ARG A 88 -8.61 0.40 4.91
CA ARG A 88 -7.49 1.29 4.58
C ARG A 88 -7.19 1.19 3.09
N ASP A 89 -7.22 2.31 2.37
CA ASP A 89 -6.96 2.33 0.92
C ASP A 89 -7.86 1.36 0.14
N THR A 90 -9.15 1.31 0.49
CA THR A 90 -10.13 0.32 0.00
C THR A 90 -10.03 0.08 -1.51
N GLY A 91 -10.00 1.15 -2.32
CA GLY A 91 -9.91 1.04 -3.77
C GLY A 91 -8.65 0.32 -4.25
N LYS A 92 -7.48 0.66 -3.70
CA LYS A 92 -6.21 0.00 -4.04
C LYS A 92 -6.20 -1.47 -3.64
N ARG A 93 -6.78 -1.81 -2.49
CA ARG A 93 -6.88 -3.19 -2.01
C ARG A 93 -7.83 -4.03 -2.85
N LEU A 94 -9.01 -3.50 -3.14
CA LEU A 94 -9.97 -4.15 -4.02
C LEU A 94 -9.37 -4.39 -5.40
N PHE A 95 -8.66 -3.39 -5.94
CA PHE A 95 -7.93 -3.55 -7.20
C PHE A 95 -6.90 -4.68 -7.14
N ALA A 96 -6.01 -4.67 -6.14
CA ALA A 96 -4.98 -5.68 -6.01
C ALA A 96 -5.54 -7.10 -5.78
N ILE A 97 -6.58 -7.23 -4.94
CA ILE A 97 -7.26 -8.51 -4.70
C ILE A 97 -7.98 -8.98 -5.97
N GLY A 98 -8.62 -8.07 -6.71
CA GLY A 98 -9.24 -8.38 -8.01
C GLY A 98 -8.21 -8.89 -9.03
N CYS A 99 -7.05 -8.24 -9.12
CA CYS A 99 -5.92 -8.71 -9.94
C CYS A 99 -5.47 -10.11 -9.52
N TYR A 100 -5.37 -10.37 -8.21
CA TYR A 100 -5.03 -11.70 -7.69
C TYR A 100 -6.06 -12.75 -8.12
N VAL A 101 -7.36 -12.49 -7.92
CA VAL A 101 -8.44 -13.41 -8.32
C VAL A 101 -8.40 -13.68 -9.82
N GLY A 102 -8.26 -12.64 -10.65
CA GLY A 102 -8.14 -12.79 -12.10
C GLY A 102 -6.90 -13.58 -12.51
N GLU A 103 -5.76 -13.38 -11.85
CA GLU A 103 -4.55 -14.20 -12.07
C GLU A 103 -4.75 -15.67 -11.71
N VAL A 104 -5.49 -15.99 -10.64
CA VAL A 104 -5.85 -17.37 -10.32
C VAL A 104 -6.69 -17.97 -11.45
N VAL A 105 -7.73 -17.28 -11.91
CA VAL A 105 -8.57 -17.77 -13.01
C VAL A 105 -7.76 -17.94 -14.30
N ARG A 106 -6.97 -16.94 -14.68
CA ARG A 106 -6.13 -16.94 -15.89
C ARG A 106 -5.14 -18.10 -15.89
N ARG A 107 -4.49 -18.38 -14.76
CA ARG A 107 -3.51 -19.48 -14.64
C ARG A 107 -4.18 -20.85 -14.62
N THR A 108 -5.36 -20.97 -14.03
CA THR A 108 -6.05 -22.26 -13.85
C THR A 108 -6.91 -22.66 -15.04
N ARG A 109 -7.45 -21.69 -15.81
CA ARG A 109 -8.36 -21.94 -16.95
C ARG A 109 -7.85 -21.38 -18.27
N GLY A 110 -6.71 -20.69 -18.28
CA GLY A 110 -6.24 -19.92 -19.43
C GLY A 110 -6.92 -18.55 -19.53
N GLY A 111 -6.63 -17.82 -20.60
CA GLY A 111 -7.17 -16.49 -20.88
C GLY A 111 -6.11 -15.39 -20.87
N GLU A 112 -6.53 -14.19 -21.23
CA GLU A 112 -5.67 -13.02 -21.40
C GLU A 112 -6.33 -11.79 -20.78
N TRP A 113 -5.52 -10.92 -20.21
CA TRP A 113 -5.99 -9.63 -19.73
C TRP A 113 -6.26 -8.69 -20.90
N ARG A 114 -7.34 -7.92 -20.79
CA ARG A 114 -7.65 -6.81 -21.69
C ARG A 114 -7.88 -5.57 -20.82
N ALA A 115 -7.29 -4.45 -21.21
CA ALA A 115 -7.48 -3.16 -20.60
C ALA A 115 -7.59 -2.10 -21.72
N ASP A 116 -8.23 -0.99 -21.42
CA ASP A 116 -8.60 0.08 -22.36
C ASP A 116 -8.08 1.46 -21.93
N ASP A 117 -6.99 1.49 -21.17
CA ASP A 117 -6.31 2.69 -20.67
C ASP A 117 -5.18 3.23 -21.56
#